data_AF-A0A1N6QZ33-F1
#
_entry.id   AF-A0A1N6QZ33-F1
#
_cell.length_a   1.000
_cell.length_b   1.000
_cell.length_c   1.000
_cell.angle_alpha   90.00
_cell.angle_beta   90.00
_cell.angle_gamma   90.00
#
_symmetry.space_group_name_H-M   'P 1'
#
loop_
_entity.id
_entity.type
_entity.pdbx_description
1 polymer ?
#
loop_
_entity_poly.entity_id
_entity_poly.type
_entity_poly.pdbx_seq_one_letter_code
_entity_poly.pdbx_strand_id
1 'polypeptide(L)'
;MSTIEKEKPALAPKMFKVTIYSGEDATDKGDVPLVHNFKQILIQRDKEVTISEAYVECLKHAVVDTTIKAEDGTERQVRIPRFAFSASPA
;
A
#
# COMPACT_ATOMS: atom_id res chain seq x y z
N MET A 1 20.90 39.44 6.09
CA MET A 1 20.78 38.91 4.72
C MET A 1 20.74 37.38 4.84
N SER A 2 19.58 36.81 5.12
CA SER A 2 19.42 35.35 5.19
C SER A 2 18.88 34.88 3.85
N THR A 3 19.71 34.13 3.13
CA THR A 3 19.39 33.49 1.85
C THR A 3 18.23 32.51 2.05
N ILE A 4 17.07 32.85 1.49
CA ILE A 4 15.94 31.94 1.34
C ILE A 4 16.37 30.92 0.28
N GLU A 5 16.72 29.72 0.73
CA GLU A 5 16.96 28.59 -0.16
C GLU A 5 15.70 28.36 -0.99
N LYS A 6 15.82 28.53 -2.32
CA LYS A 6 14.76 28.20 -3.26
C LYS A 6 14.43 26.72 -3.10
N GLU A 7 13.27 26.46 -2.53
CA GLU A 7 12.62 25.15 -2.47
C GLU A 7 12.68 24.51 -3.86
N LYS A 8 13.48 23.44 -3.97
CA LYS A 8 13.61 22.65 -5.20
C LYS A 8 12.20 22.17 -5.57
N PRO A 9 11.74 22.35 -6.82
CA PRO A 9 10.39 21.93 -7.18
C PRO A 9 10.27 20.43 -6.88
N ALA A 10 9.41 20.09 -5.93
CA ALA A 10 9.13 18.71 -5.60
C ALA A 10 8.69 18.03 -6.90
N LEU A 11 9.47 17.04 -7.35
CA LEU A 11 9.13 16.26 -8.53
C LEU A 11 7.68 15.83 -8.37
N ALA A 12 6.83 16.14 -9.36
CA ALA A 12 5.42 15.80 -9.29
C ALA A 12 5.30 14.29 -8.96
N PRO A 13 4.53 13.92 -7.93
CA PRO A 13 4.48 12.55 -7.47
C PRO A 13 3.99 11.66 -8.61
N LYS A 14 4.69 10.56 -8.88
CA LYS A 14 4.24 9.58 -9.87
C LYS A 14 2.90 9.02 -9.44
N MET A 15 1.97 8.96 -10.37
CA MET A 15 0.60 8.50 -10.14
C MET A 15 0.44 7.08 -10.69
N PHE A 16 -0.33 6.28 -9.98
CA PHE A 16 -0.61 4.88 -10.30
C PHE A 16 -2.11 4.64 -10.23
N LYS A 17 -2.63 3.89 -11.20
CA LYS A 17 -3.95 3.27 -11.13
C LYS A 17 -3.84 2.03 -10.27
N VAL A 18 -4.64 1.97 -9.22
CA VAL A 18 -4.63 0.91 -8.23
C VAL A 18 -6.04 0.38 -8.03
N THR A 19 -6.15 -0.93 -7.95
CA THR A 19 -7.38 -1.62 -7.54
C THR A 19 -7.03 -2.56 -6.39
N ILE A 20 -7.68 -2.35 -5.24
CA ILE A 20 -7.58 -3.29 -4.11
C ILE A 20 -8.78 -4.22 -4.18
N TYR A 21 -8.53 -5.52 -4.26
CA TYR A 21 -9.58 -6.53 -4.39
C TYR A 21 -10.19 -6.85 -3.03
N SER A 22 -11.51 -7.06 -3.01
CA SER A 22 -12.17 -7.64 -1.84
C SER A 22 -11.77 -9.10 -1.66
N GLY A 23 -11.60 -9.50 -0.39
CA GLY A 23 -11.40 -10.90 -0.02
C GLY A 23 -12.72 -11.67 -0.03
N GLU A 24 -12.64 -13.00 0.08
CA GLU A 24 -13.82 -13.87 0.18
C GLU A 24 -14.57 -13.66 1.51
N ASP A 25 -13.85 -13.25 2.56
CA ASP A 25 -14.41 -13.04 3.90
C ASP A 25 -15.17 -11.70 4.03
N ALA A 26 -16.29 -11.73 4.76
CA ALA A 26 -17.13 -10.56 4.99
C ALA A 26 -16.40 -9.40 5.70
N THR A 27 -15.31 -9.68 6.42
CA THR A 27 -14.44 -8.68 7.06
C THR A 27 -13.56 -7.90 6.08
N ASP A 28 -13.39 -8.40 4.85
CA ASP A 28 -12.53 -7.79 3.82
C ASP A 28 -13.30 -7.00 2.76
N LYS A 29 -14.54 -6.60 3.06
CA LYS A 29 -15.40 -5.80 2.16
C LYS A 29 -15.41 -4.31 2.47
N GLY A 30 -14.75 -3.87 3.55
CA GLY A 30 -14.70 -2.46 3.94
C GLY A 30 -13.88 -1.59 2.98
N ASP A 31 -13.86 -0.29 3.20
CA ASP A 31 -12.88 0.58 2.53
C ASP A 31 -11.50 0.44 3.21
N VAL A 32 -10.43 0.69 2.45
CA VAL A 32 -9.04 0.60 2.95
C VAL A 32 -8.49 1.99 3.24
N PRO A 33 -8.29 2.37 4.52
CA PRO A 33 -7.61 3.60 4.87
C PRO A 33 -6.10 3.45 4.67
N LEU A 34 -5.51 4.33 3.87
CA LEU A 34 -4.05 4.43 3.73
C LEU A 34 -3.57 5.75 4.30
N VAL A 35 -2.56 5.70 5.15
CA VAL A 35 -1.98 6.87 5.80
C VAL A 35 -0.51 6.99 5.42
N HIS A 36 -0.13 8.14 4.88
CA HIS A 36 1.25 8.47 4.57
C HIS A 36 1.52 9.93 4.95
N ASN A 37 2.58 10.16 5.75
CA ASN A 37 2.97 11.49 6.21
C ASN A 37 1.80 12.34 6.76
N PHE A 38 1.06 11.77 7.73
CA PHE A 38 -0.11 12.38 8.37
C PHE A 38 -1.31 12.70 7.44
N LYS A 39 -1.25 12.30 6.15
CA LYS A 39 -2.36 12.40 5.21
C LYS A 39 -3.00 11.03 5.02
N GLN A 40 -4.30 10.95 5.30
CA GLN A 40 -5.10 9.75 5.11
C GLN A 40 -5.92 9.86 3.82
N ILE A 41 -5.95 8.78 3.05
CA ILE A 41 -6.90 8.55 1.96
C ILE A 41 -7.71 7.28 2.27
N LEU A 42 -8.92 7.21 1.71
CA LEU A 42 -9.79 6.05 1.82
C LEU A 42 -10.00 5.48 0.43
N ILE A 43 -9.59 4.23 0.21
CA ILE A 43 -9.71 3.53 -1.07
C ILE A 43 -10.86 2.54 -0.98
N GLN A 44 -11.84 2.71 -1.86
CA GLN A 44 -12.91 1.75 -2.04
C GLN A 44 -12.37 0.50 -2.75
N ARG A 45 -12.66 -0.69 -2.20
CA ARG A 45 -12.29 -1.96 -2.84
C ARG A 45 -13.04 -2.17 -4.16
N ASP A 46 -12.45 -2.96 -5.05
CA ASP A 46 -12.95 -3.32 -6.37
C ASP A 46 -13.19 -2.14 -7.32
N LYS A 47 -12.63 -0.98 -6.99
CA LYS A 47 -12.70 0.23 -7.80
C LYS A 47 -11.29 0.66 -8.18
N GLU A 48 -11.12 1.02 -9.45
CA GLU A 48 -9.89 1.65 -9.90
C GLU A 48 -9.81 3.08 -9.36
N VAL A 49 -8.72 3.38 -8.65
CA VAL A 49 -8.41 4.70 -8.13
C VAL A 49 -7.02 5.12 -8.55
N THR A 50 -6.81 6.42 -8.77
CA THR A 50 -5.48 6.96 -9.06
C THR A 50 -4.88 7.54 -7.78
N ILE A 51 -3.75 7.00 -7.33
CA ILE A 51 -3.04 7.42 -6.11
C ILE A 51 -1.55 7.65 -6.40
N SER A 52 -0.87 8.39 -5.52
CA SER A 52 0.58 8.60 -5.65
C SER A 52 1.38 7.34 -5.27
N GLU A 53 2.60 7.24 -5.81
CA GLU A 53 3.56 6.17 -5.56
C GLU A 53 3.77 5.89 -4.06
N ALA A 54 3.78 6.92 -3.22
CA ALA A 54 3.94 6.78 -1.78
C ALA A 54 2.86 5.90 -1.13
N TYR A 55 1.60 6.03 -1.57
CA TYR A 55 0.52 5.17 -1.06
C TYR A 55 0.60 3.74 -1.63
N VAL A 56 1.14 3.57 -2.84
CA VAL A 56 1.43 2.25 -3.41
C VAL A 56 2.51 1.55 -2.61
N GLU A 57 3.55 2.27 -2.18
CA GLU A 57 4.59 1.72 -1.30
C GLU A 57 4.00 1.29 0.04
N CYS A 58 3.08 2.07 0.64
CA CYS A 58 2.35 1.63 1.83
C CYS A 58 1.64 0.29 1.63
N LEU A 59 1.00 0.06 0.48
CA LEU A 59 0.35 -1.22 0.17
C LEU A 59 1.36 -2.37 0.01
N LYS A 60 2.50 -2.13 -0.65
CA LYS A 60 3.56 -3.14 -0.81
C LYS A 60 4.17 -3.57 0.52
N HIS A 61 4.29 -2.64 1.46
CA HIS A 61 4.87 -2.89 2.79
C HIS A 61 3.83 -3.31 3.83
N ALA A 62 2.54 -3.26 3.52
CA ALA A 62 1.49 -3.82 4.37
C ALA A 62 1.50 -5.35 4.28
N VAL A 63 2.36 -5.99 5.07
CA VAL A 63 2.53 -7.44 5.13
C VAL A 63 2.21 -7.97 6.52
N VAL A 64 1.78 -9.23 6.57
CA VAL A 64 1.69 -10.04 7.79
C VAL A 64 2.94 -10.90 7.83
N ASP A 65 3.80 -10.63 8.81
CA ASP A 65 4.95 -11.48 9.15
C ASP A 65 4.46 -12.65 10.02
N THR A 66 4.63 -13.88 9.55
CA THR A 66 4.21 -15.09 10.29
C THR A 66 5.22 -16.23 10.10
N THR A 67 5.09 -17.29 10.91
CA THR A 67 5.96 -18.47 10.84
C THR A 67 5.11 -19.67 10.43
N ILE A 68 5.54 -20.38 9.38
CA ILE A 68 4.93 -21.64 8.96
C ILE A 68 5.81 -22.78 9.48
N LYS A 69 5.19 -23.75 10.15
CA LYS A 69 5.84 -25.01 10.49
C LYS A 69 5.61 -26.00 9.34
N ALA A 70 6.70 -26.39 8.68
CA ALA A 70 6.65 -27.41 7.65
C ALA A 70 6.43 -28.81 8.26
N GLU A 71 5.98 -29.77 7.44
CA GLU A 71 5.75 -31.16 7.87
C GLU A 71 7.02 -31.84 8.41
N ASP A 72 8.19 -31.39 7.99
CA ASP A 72 9.50 -31.85 8.47
C ASP A 72 9.89 -31.30 9.86
N GLY A 73 9.01 -30.49 10.48
CA GLY A 73 9.26 -29.86 11.78
C GLY A 73 10.03 -28.55 11.71
N THR A 74 10.48 -28.12 10.53
CA THR A 74 11.23 -26.86 10.33
C THR A 74 10.29 -25.67 10.37
N GLU A 75 10.66 -24.63 11.11
CA GLU A 75 9.96 -23.35 11.10
C GLU A 75 10.57 -22.39 10.08
N ARG A 76 9.74 -21.75 9.25
CA ARG A 76 10.16 -20.74 8.28
C ARG A 76 9.35 -19.47 8.45
N GLN A 77 10.04 -18.34 8.55
CA GLN A 77 9.40 -17.03 8.54
C GLN A 77 8.95 -16.70 7.11
N VAL A 78 7.70 -16.27 6.97
CA VAL A 78 7.10 -15.87 5.70
C VAL A 78 6.42 -14.51 5.82
N ARG A 79 6.36 -13.82 4.68
CA ARG A 79 5.72 -12.53 4.51
C ARG A 79 4.54 -12.64 3.56
N ILE A 80 3.35 -12.39 4.07
CA ILE A 80 2.12 -12.48 3.30
C ILE A 80 1.57 -11.06 3.10
N PRO A 81 1.39 -10.58 1.86
CA PRO A 81 0.75 -9.29 1.61
C PRO A 81 -0.64 -9.25 2.26
N ARG A 82 -0.93 -8.18 3.00
CA ARG A 82 -2.20 -8.00 3.70
C ARG A 82 -3.36 -7.73 2.74
N PHE A 83 -3.07 -7.08 1.61
CA PHE A 83 -4.07 -6.70 0.62
C PHE A 83 -3.72 -7.32 -0.72
N ALA A 84 -4.70 -7.96 -1.36
CA ALA A 84 -4.62 -8.30 -2.76
C ALA A 84 -4.87 -7.02 -3.58
N PHE A 85 -3.90 -6.56 -4.35
CA PHE A 85 -4.05 -5.36 -5.17
C PHE A 85 -3.29 -5.48 -6.49
N SER A 86 -3.74 -4.73 -7.49
CA SER A 86 -3.00 -4.45 -8.72
C SER A 86 -2.63 -2.97 -8.77
N ALA A 87 -1.49 -2.67 -9.38
CA ALA A 87 -1.03 -1.30 -9.59
C ALA A 87 -0.34 -1.18 -10.95
N SER A 88 -0.73 -0.18 -11.73
CA SER A 88 -0.10 0.18 -13.02
C SER A 88 0.17 1.68 -13.08
N PRO A 89 1.21 2.13 -13.80
CA PRO A 89 1.42 3.55 -14.07
C PRO A 89 0.15 4.18 -14.67
N ALA A 90 -0.23 5.38 -14.18
CA ALA A 90 -1.44 6.08 -14.62
C ALA A 90 -1.28 6.81 -15.95
#